data_AF-A0A504BK51-F1
#
_entry.id   AF-A0A504BK51-F1
#
_cell.length_a   1.000
_cell.length_b   1.000
_cell.length_c   1.000
_cell.angle_alpha   90.00
_cell.angle_beta   90.00
_cell.angle_gamma   90.00
#
_symmetry.space_group_name_H-M   'P 1'
#
loop_
_entity.id
_entity.type
_entity.pdbx_description
1 polymer ?
#
loop_
_entity_poly.entity_id
_entity_poly.type
_entity_poly.pdbx_seq_one_letter_code
_entity_poly.pdbx_strand_id
1 'polypeptide(L)'
;MTNSNDLDTVSNSWDEHSEHNGLPSQAQIQVAEAAPAQKAAPAATEPVPVDVGNGTPVKPEAPAEAKAPVAAAPHEYVADTSNVVKLPANVSIDNIKVDGHNLVLEQADGSVIVIKDGALNVPTFIIGDVEVPRVALIAALEASHVDVAFGADGSMSAGSGGSTSSAGGDFSVPPGGIGDGFGLSALLPPTDLAFGQPDNRELFPSLLKPDSTPSIGNLTPEAGGGDTIVYEKGLTSAPDTSEINTGTFTISSPDGVGSLTIAGQVISGAALANSASTPVSITTPLGSTLTITGYDASTGQVSYSYTLVHSETHPGAGTDSIYDNMTVTVTDTDGDTSAPATLSVQIVDDVPVAHNANAGALTEDGATTTVGGNVTTD
;
A
#
# COMPACT_ATOMS: atom_id res chain seq x y z
N MET A 1 29.40 -19.67 -3.10
CA MET A 1 30.37 -19.90 -2.00
C MET A 1 31.25 -18.66 -1.94
N THR A 2 31.28 -17.90 -0.85
CA THR A 2 30.65 -18.05 0.47
C THR A 2 29.93 -16.77 0.91
N ASN A 3 28.98 -16.88 1.83
CA ASN A 3 28.23 -15.76 2.39
C ASN A 3 29.03 -15.11 3.54
N SER A 4 28.69 -13.87 3.89
CA SER A 4 28.66 -13.43 5.28
C SER A 4 27.61 -12.33 5.43
N ASN A 5 26.64 -12.53 6.32
CA ASN A 5 25.81 -11.46 6.86
C ASN A 5 26.43 -11.09 8.21
N ASP A 6 26.50 -9.80 8.52
CA ASP A 6 26.65 -9.33 9.89
C ASP A 6 25.37 -8.57 10.28
N LEU A 7 24.66 -9.12 11.26
CA LEU A 7 23.43 -8.58 11.84
C LEU A 7 23.68 -8.35 13.32
N ASP A 8 24.06 -7.13 13.69
CA ASP A 8 24.28 -6.77 15.09
C ASP A 8 22.94 -6.47 15.78
N THR A 9 22.45 -7.44 16.55
CA THR A 9 21.28 -7.28 17.43
C THR A 9 21.70 -7.26 18.89
N VAL A 10 21.46 -6.14 19.58
CA VAL A 10 21.54 -6.06 21.05
C VAL A 10 20.26 -5.46 21.63
N SER A 11 19.56 -6.27 22.43
CA SER A 11 18.35 -5.88 23.17
C SER A 11 18.69 -5.28 24.52
N ASN A 12 17.86 -4.34 25.02
CA ASN A 12 17.50 -4.07 26.42
C ASN A 12 16.63 -2.79 26.46
N SER A 13 15.64 -2.61 27.34
CA SER A 13 14.94 -3.55 28.25
C SER A 13 13.50 -3.05 28.46
N TRP A 14 12.68 -3.78 29.21
CA TRP A 14 11.36 -3.31 29.69
C TRP A 14 11.49 -2.53 31.02
N ASP A 15 10.33 -2.07 31.50
CA ASP A 15 10.02 -1.46 32.81
C ASP A 15 10.53 -0.04 33.10
N GLU A 16 9.62 0.93 33.03
CA GLU A 16 9.37 1.84 34.17
C GLU A 16 7.90 2.30 34.19
N HIS A 17 7.37 2.67 35.36
CA HIS A 17 5.93 2.69 35.63
C HIS A 17 5.51 3.84 36.57
N SER A 18 4.44 4.57 36.24
CA SER A 18 3.79 5.60 37.08
C SER A 18 4.58 6.92 37.22
N GLU A 19 4.03 8.06 37.63
CA GLU A 19 2.67 8.38 38.13
C GLU A 19 2.06 9.59 37.39
N HIS A 20 0.73 9.69 37.33
CA HIS A 20 0.05 10.97 37.13
C HIS A 20 -1.27 10.99 37.92
N ASN A 21 -1.36 11.84 38.94
CA ASN A 21 -2.43 11.82 39.94
C ASN A 21 -3.04 13.22 40.10
N GLY A 22 -4.37 13.37 39.93
CA GLY A 22 -5.00 14.70 39.95
C GLY A 22 -6.42 14.79 39.36
N LEU A 23 -7.40 14.17 40.03
CA LEU A 23 -8.83 14.52 39.91
C LEU A 23 -9.13 15.82 40.74
N PRO A 24 -10.32 16.48 40.69
CA PRO A 24 -11.62 15.99 40.17
C PRO A 24 -12.53 17.01 39.41
N SER A 25 -13.70 16.49 38.98
CA SER A 25 -15.05 17.08 39.17
C SER A 25 -15.84 17.66 37.99
N GLN A 26 -17.05 17.10 37.83
CA GLN A 26 -18.31 17.73 37.37
C GLN A 26 -18.38 18.40 35.99
N ALA A 27 -18.86 17.62 35.02
CA ALA A 27 -19.73 18.14 33.96
C ALA A 27 -21.21 17.97 34.38
N GLN A 28 -21.97 19.06 34.43
CA GLN A 28 -23.44 19.02 34.41
C GLN A 28 -23.91 19.15 32.96
N ILE A 29 -24.98 18.45 32.57
CA ILE A 29 -26.19 18.98 31.90
C ILE A 29 -27.31 17.95 32.11
N GLN A 30 -28.54 18.42 32.29
CA GLN A 30 -29.74 17.58 32.52
C GLN A 30 -30.50 17.31 31.22
N VAL A 31 -31.19 16.18 31.17
CA VAL A 31 -32.36 15.99 30.30
C VAL A 31 -33.49 15.38 31.13
N ALA A 32 -34.61 16.09 31.25
CA ALA A 32 -35.87 15.60 31.83
C ALA A 32 -36.78 15.14 30.67
N GLU A 33 -37.28 13.91 30.67
CA GLU A 33 -38.56 13.49 31.27
C GLU A 33 -39.80 14.01 30.53
N ALA A 34 -40.53 13.09 29.88
CA ALA A 34 -42.00 13.04 29.87
C ALA A 34 -42.51 11.72 29.25
N ALA A 35 -43.31 10.95 29.98
CA ALA A 35 -44.14 9.87 29.43
C ALA A 35 -45.38 9.64 30.30
N PRO A 36 -46.56 9.46 29.69
CA PRO A 36 -47.50 8.43 30.13
C PRO A 36 -48.14 7.68 28.92
N ALA A 37 -48.82 6.54 29.04
CA ALA A 37 -49.35 5.82 30.22
C ALA A 37 -49.14 4.29 30.05
N GLN A 38 -48.86 3.49 31.10
CA GLN A 38 -49.82 2.65 31.88
C GLN A 38 -50.86 1.89 31.00
N LYS A 39 -51.17 0.60 31.20
CA LYS A 39 -51.44 -0.21 32.43
C LYS A 39 -51.68 -1.69 32.01
N ALA A 40 -51.50 -2.78 32.79
CA ALA A 40 -50.63 -3.17 33.92
C ALA A 40 -50.72 -4.72 34.09
N ALA A 41 -49.79 -5.35 34.83
CA ALA A 41 -49.79 -6.79 35.19
C ALA A 41 -50.55 -7.03 36.54
N PRO A 42 -50.28 -8.01 37.46
CA PRO A 42 -49.26 -9.08 37.58
C PRO A 42 -49.69 -10.38 36.82
N ALA A 43 -49.34 -11.67 37.09
CA ALA A 43 -48.62 -12.40 38.17
C ALA A 43 -48.11 -13.79 37.65
N ALA A 44 -47.62 -14.71 38.50
CA ALA A 44 -46.27 -14.76 39.10
C ALA A 44 -46.08 -16.02 39.99
N THR A 45 -45.03 -16.82 39.70
CA THR A 45 -44.31 -17.80 40.57
C THR A 45 -45.02 -18.89 41.40
N GLU A 46 -44.47 -20.11 41.27
CA GLU A 46 -44.50 -21.31 42.16
C GLU A 46 -44.19 -21.02 43.67
N PRO A 47 -44.51 -21.92 44.67
CA PRO A 47 -44.09 -23.34 44.68
C PRO A 47 -44.95 -24.43 45.42
N VAL A 48 -44.41 -25.66 45.31
CA VAL A 48 -44.70 -26.98 45.96
C VAL A 48 -44.53 -27.04 47.50
N PRO A 49 -44.75 -28.19 48.22
CA PRO A 49 -45.61 -29.39 48.00
C PRO A 49 -46.44 -29.82 49.26
N VAL A 50 -47.20 -30.94 49.21
CA VAL A 50 -47.53 -31.79 50.39
C VAL A 50 -47.71 -33.28 50.02
N ASP A 51 -47.37 -34.18 50.96
CA ASP A 51 -47.67 -35.63 50.99
C ASP A 51 -48.08 -36.04 52.42
N VAL A 52 -49.06 -36.94 52.56
CA VAL A 52 -49.24 -37.85 53.72
C VAL A 52 -50.05 -39.08 53.26
N GLY A 53 -49.54 -40.32 53.40
CA GLY A 53 -50.32 -41.49 52.93
C GLY A 53 -49.81 -42.92 53.12
N ASN A 54 -48.94 -43.22 54.10
CA ASN A 54 -48.42 -44.58 54.32
C ASN A 54 -49.53 -45.65 54.52
N GLY A 55 -49.45 -46.89 54.01
CA GLY A 55 -48.50 -47.44 53.03
C GLY A 55 -48.13 -48.91 53.29
N THR A 56 -48.56 -49.84 52.43
CA THR A 56 -47.95 -51.18 52.21
C THR A 56 -48.54 -51.86 50.97
N PRO A 57 -47.74 -52.12 49.91
CA PRO A 57 -48.15 -52.98 48.80
C PRO A 57 -47.98 -54.45 49.15
N VAL A 58 -48.98 -55.29 48.87
CA VAL A 58 -48.82 -56.76 48.90
C VAL A 58 -48.24 -57.28 47.57
N LYS A 59 -47.34 -58.23 47.71
CA LYS A 59 -46.57 -58.98 46.70
C LYS A 59 -46.72 -60.48 47.05
N PRO A 60 -46.39 -61.47 46.19
CA PRO A 60 -46.53 -61.60 44.73
C PRO A 60 -47.81 -62.41 44.41
N GLU A 61 -48.04 -63.01 43.22
CA GLU A 61 -47.62 -64.38 42.87
C GLU A 61 -47.92 -64.69 41.38
N ALA A 62 -47.15 -65.59 40.79
CA ALA A 62 -47.42 -66.33 39.53
C ALA A 62 -47.16 -67.83 39.83
N PRO A 63 -47.29 -68.81 38.90
CA PRO A 63 -47.82 -68.78 37.53
C PRO A 63 -48.94 -69.82 37.31
N ALA A 64 -49.40 -69.98 36.07
CA ALA A 64 -50.08 -71.20 35.60
C ALA A 64 -49.51 -71.60 34.23
N GLU A 65 -48.55 -72.53 34.24
CA GLU A 65 -47.71 -72.91 33.11
C GLU A 65 -48.44 -73.82 32.09
N ALA A 66 -48.37 -73.50 30.79
CA ALA A 66 -49.02 -74.28 29.74
C ALA A 66 -48.30 -74.25 28.37
N LYS A 67 -47.22 -75.04 28.25
CA LYS A 67 -46.50 -75.43 27.02
C LYS A 67 -45.88 -74.32 26.16
N ALA A 68 -44.56 -74.40 25.99
CA ALA A 68 -43.85 -73.75 24.88
C ALA A 68 -44.38 -74.25 23.51
N PRO A 69 -44.67 -73.35 22.56
CA PRO A 69 -44.75 -73.67 21.15
C PRO A 69 -43.35 -73.93 20.57
N VAL A 70 -43.31 -74.82 19.59
CA VAL A 70 -42.18 -75.13 18.72
C VAL A 70 -41.47 -73.87 18.22
N ALA A 71 -40.14 -73.83 18.28
CA ALA A 71 -39.33 -72.77 17.66
C ALA A 71 -39.72 -72.65 16.17
N ALA A 72 -40.28 -71.50 15.80
CA ALA A 72 -40.77 -71.28 14.44
C ALA A 72 -39.59 -71.32 13.44
N ALA A 73 -39.80 -71.97 12.29
CA ALA A 73 -38.83 -71.90 11.20
C ALA A 73 -38.61 -70.42 10.81
N PRO A 74 -37.38 -70.03 10.45
CA PRO A 74 -37.08 -68.64 10.14
C PRO A 74 -37.97 -68.16 8.99
N HIS A 75 -38.78 -67.15 9.26
CA HIS A 75 -39.64 -66.57 8.23
C HIS A 75 -38.82 -65.59 7.41
N GLU A 76 -38.58 -65.94 6.14
CA GLU A 76 -37.83 -65.11 5.21
C GLU A 76 -38.73 -64.06 4.57
N TYR A 77 -38.35 -62.79 4.68
CA TYR A 77 -38.99 -61.66 4.02
C TYR A 77 -38.02 -61.04 3.01
N VAL A 78 -38.57 -60.42 1.98
CA VAL A 78 -37.82 -59.65 0.98
C VAL A 78 -38.53 -58.30 0.86
N ALA A 79 -37.76 -57.22 0.70
CA ALA A 79 -38.35 -55.90 0.46
C ALA A 79 -39.03 -55.87 -0.93
N ASP A 80 -40.12 -55.11 -1.04
CA ASP A 80 -40.78 -54.89 -2.32
C ASP A 80 -40.00 -53.92 -3.24
N THR A 81 -40.53 -53.67 -4.43
CA THR A 81 -39.90 -52.75 -5.41
C THR A 81 -39.81 -51.29 -4.97
N SER A 82 -40.40 -50.95 -3.81
CA SER A 82 -40.34 -49.63 -3.16
C SER A 82 -39.43 -49.62 -1.93
N ASN A 83 -38.70 -50.72 -1.69
CA ASN A 83 -37.94 -51.02 -0.49
C ASN A 83 -38.76 -51.03 0.82
N VAL A 84 -39.98 -51.58 0.78
CA VAL A 84 -40.86 -51.73 1.95
C VAL A 84 -40.97 -53.21 2.35
N VAL A 85 -40.93 -53.49 3.65
CA VAL A 85 -41.20 -54.83 4.23
C VAL A 85 -42.40 -54.76 5.16
N LYS A 86 -43.38 -55.64 4.94
CA LYS A 86 -44.56 -55.79 5.79
C LYS A 86 -44.39 -56.97 6.73
N LEU A 87 -44.34 -56.69 8.03
CA LEU A 87 -44.17 -57.64 9.12
C LEU A 87 -45.51 -57.83 9.86
N PRO A 88 -45.81 -59.04 10.39
CA PRO A 88 -46.98 -59.26 11.24
C PRO A 88 -47.04 -58.31 12.45
N ALA A 89 -48.25 -57.97 12.90
CA ALA A 89 -48.48 -56.99 13.98
C ALA A 89 -47.92 -57.38 15.35
N ASN A 90 -47.42 -58.61 15.51
CA ASN A 90 -46.81 -59.14 16.73
C ASN A 90 -45.27 -59.16 16.69
N VAL A 91 -44.64 -58.52 15.69
CA VAL A 91 -43.18 -58.48 15.55
C VAL A 91 -42.59 -57.29 16.29
N SER A 92 -41.60 -57.56 17.15
CA SER A 92 -40.70 -56.56 17.75
C SER A 92 -39.50 -56.29 16.84
N ILE A 93 -39.02 -55.05 16.90
CA ILE A 93 -37.85 -54.55 16.18
C ILE A 93 -36.71 -54.13 17.15
N ASP A 94 -36.81 -54.52 18.42
CA ASP A 94 -35.93 -54.03 19.50
C ASP A 94 -34.57 -54.77 19.60
N ASN A 95 -34.40 -55.84 18.82
CA ASN A 95 -33.22 -56.73 18.82
C ASN A 95 -32.89 -57.12 17.36
N ILE A 96 -32.26 -56.19 16.65
CA ILE A 96 -31.90 -56.32 15.23
C ILE A 96 -30.43 -56.69 15.11
N LYS A 97 -30.12 -57.72 14.34
CA LYS A 97 -28.75 -58.16 14.05
C LYS A 97 -28.49 -58.14 12.56
N VAL A 98 -27.23 -57.93 12.18
CA VAL A 98 -26.77 -58.04 10.78
C VAL A 98 -26.11 -59.39 10.59
N ASP A 99 -26.60 -60.20 9.66
CA ASP A 99 -26.01 -61.48 9.26
C ASP A 99 -25.65 -61.46 7.78
N GLY A 100 -24.39 -61.15 7.49
CA GLY A 100 -23.91 -60.85 6.14
C GLY A 100 -24.64 -59.64 5.56
N HIS A 101 -25.46 -59.87 4.53
CA HIS A 101 -26.29 -58.84 3.89
C HIS A 101 -27.72 -58.75 4.48
N ASN A 102 -28.09 -59.64 5.41
CA ASN A 102 -29.46 -59.76 5.89
C ASN A 102 -29.66 -59.00 7.21
N LEU A 103 -30.87 -58.45 7.42
CA LEU A 103 -31.32 -58.05 8.75
C LEU A 103 -32.03 -59.22 9.42
N VAL A 104 -31.73 -59.45 10.70
CA VAL A 104 -32.21 -60.57 11.49
C VAL A 104 -32.87 -60.04 12.76
N LEU A 105 -34.19 -60.16 12.87
CA LEU A 105 -34.97 -59.69 14.02
C LEU A 105 -35.27 -60.89 14.92
N GLU A 106 -34.63 -60.94 16.09
CA GLU A 106 -34.80 -62.01 17.07
C GLU A 106 -35.91 -61.63 18.06
N GLN A 107 -36.99 -62.41 18.07
CA GLN A 107 -38.21 -62.14 18.81
C GLN A 107 -38.11 -62.63 20.26
N ALA A 108 -38.94 -62.07 21.15
CA ALA A 108 -38.96 -62.42 22.58
C ALA A 108 -39.41 -63.87 22.88
N ASP A 109 -39.97 -64.59 21.90
CA ASP A 109 -40.29 -66.02 21.98
C ASP A 109 -39.18 -66.94 21.42
N GLY A 110 -38.06 -66.36 20.96
CA GLY A 110 -36.95 -67.08 20.33
C GLY A 110 -37.13 -67.34 18.82
N SER A 111 -38.23 -66.89 18.21
CA SER A 111 -38.41 -66.93 16.76
C SER A 111 -37.46 -65.93 16.07
N VAL A 112 -36.98 -66.29 14.88
CA VAL A 112 -36.08 -65.44 14.09
C VAL A 112 -36.74 -65.07 12.77
N ILE A 113 -36.73 -63.78 12.43
CA ILE A 113 -37.21 -63.25 11.16
C ILE A 113 -36.00 -62.75 10.37
N VAL A 114 -35.88 -63.17 9.11
CA VAL A 114 -34.72 -62.85 8.26
C VAL A 114 -35.20 -62.05 7.05
N ILE A 115 -34.70 -60.82 6.90
CA ILE A 115 -34.97 -59.95 5.76
C ILE A 115 -33.79 -60.02 4.81
N LYS A 116 -34.00 -60.59 3.62
CA LYS A 116 -32.96 -60.77 2.60
C LYS A 116 -32.44 -59.43 2.10
N ASP A 117 -31.12 -59.32 2.04
CA ASP A 117 -30.36 -58.15 1.57
C ASP A 117 -30.67 -56.80 2.26
N GLY A 118 -31.49 -56.83 3.32
CA GLY A 118 -31.94 -55.63 4.05
C GLY A 118 -30.86 -54.89 4.81
N ALA A 119 -29.67 -55.47 5.00
CA ALA A 119 -28.54 -54.75 5.60
C ALA A 119 -27.79 -53.90 4.55
N LEU A 120 -27.91 -54.23 3.26
CA LEU A 120 -27.35 -53.41 2.17
C LEU A 120 -28.23 -52.18 1.87
N ASN A 121 -29.56 -52.32 1.98
CA ASN A 121 -30.50 -51.22 1.84
C ASN A 121 -31.68 -51.37 2.82
N VAL A 122 -31.54 -50.83 4.03
CA VAL A 122 -32.49 -50.93 5.14
C VAL A 122 -33.89 -50.48 4.69
N PRO A 123 -34.88 -51.39 4.66
CA PRO A 123 -36.21 -51.09 4.15
C PRO A 123 -37.07 -50.36 5.18
N THR A 124 -38.12 -49.69 4.70
CA THR A 124 -39.18 -49.18 5.57
C THR A 124 -40.00 -50.35 6.10
N PHE A 125 -40.13 -50.46 7.42
CA PHE A 125 -40.95 -51.48 8.06
C PHE A 125 -42.38 -51.01 8.29
N ILE A 126 -43.34 -51.84 7.94
CA ILE A 126 -44.74 -51.71 8.34
C ILE A 126 -45.07 -52.91 9.23
N ILE A 127 -45.42 -52.65 10.49
CA ILE A 127 -45.77 -53.68 11.47
C ILE A 127 -47.30 -53.71 11.58
N GLY A 128 -47.91 -54.78 11.06
CA GLY A 128 -49.34 -54.83 10.79
C GLY A 128 -49.72 -53.81 9.72
N ASP A 129 -50.43 -52.75 10.13
CA ASP A 129 -50.84 -51.63 9.28
C ASP A 129 -50.10 -50.31 9.60
N VAL A 130 -49.13 -50.32 10.53
CA VAL A 130 -48.44 -49.11 11.02
C VAL A 130 -47.02 -49.04 10.50
N GLU A 131 -46.68 -47.95 9.81
CA GLU A 131 -45.30 -47.64 9.39
C GLU A 131 -44.41 -47.26 10.59
N VAL A 132 -43.23 -47.87 10.70
CA VAL A 132 -42.22 -47.53 11.71
C VAL A 132 -41.48 -46.26 11.26
N PRO A 133 -41.54 -45.14 12.01
CA PRO A 133 -40.85 -43.92 11.61
C PRO A 133 -39.34 -44.14 11.49
N ARG A 134 -38.71 -43.66 10.42
CA ARG A 134 -37.29 -43.90 10.12
C ARG A 134 -36.33 -43.52 11.26
N VAL A 135 -36.67 -42.52 12.08
CA VAL A 135 -35.90 -42.15 13.29
C VAL A 135 -35.96 -43.23 14.37
N ALA A 136 -37.12 -43.87 14.58
CA ALA A 136 -37.27 -44.98 15.53
C ALA A 136 -36.54 -46.23 15.04
N LEU A 137 -36.51 -46.48 13.73
CA LEU A 137 -35.73 -47.56 13.14
C LEU A 137 -34.22 -47.37 13.33
N ILE A 138 -33.70 -46.16 13.09
CA ILE A 138 -32.29 -45.83 13.37
C ILE A 138 -31.97 -46.09 14.85
N ALA A 139 -32.80 -45.58 15.76
CA ALA A 139 -32.60 -45.78 17.20
C ALA A 139 -32.63 -47.27 17.61
N ALA A 140 -33.45 -48.11 16.97
CA ALA A 140 -33.50 -49.55 17.22
C ALA A 140 -32.25 -50.30 16.70
N LEU A 141 -31.70 -49.88 15.55
CA LEU A 141 -30.42 -50.38 15.02
C LEU A 141 -29.27 -49.98 15.96
N GLU A 142 -29.16 -48.70 16.31
CA GLU A 142 -28.13 -48.17 17.22
C GLU A 142 -28.19 -48.85 18.60
N ALA A 143 -29.39 -49.03 19.17
CA ALA A 143 -29.60 -49.73 20.44
C ALA A 143 -29.23 -51.23 20.37
N SER A 144 -29.27 -51.83 19.19
CA SER A 144 -28.81 -53.21 18.94
C SER A 144 -27.30 -53.31 18.63
N HIS A 145 -26.55 -52.22 18.75
CA HIS A 145 -25.14 -52.10 18.33
C HIS A 145 -24.92 -52.41 16.83
N VAL A 146 -25.83 -51.92 15.98
CA VAL A 146 -25.73 -51.98 14.52
C VAL A 146 -25.33 -50.60 14.00
N ASP A 147 -24.19 -50.50 13.31
CA ASP A 147 -23.66 -49.26 12.76
C ASP A 147 -24.48 -48.84 11.52
N VAL A 148 -25.00 -47.61 11.49
CA VAL A 148 -25.88 -47.12 10.41
C VAL A 148 -25.12 -46.16 9.48
N ALA A 149 -25.04 -46.51 8.20
CA ALA A 149 -24.46 -45.69 7.14
C ALA A 149 -25.55 -45.16 6.19
N PHE A 150 -25.35 -43.96 5.64
CA PHE A 150 -26.27 -43.34 4.67
C PHE A 150 -25.61 -43.20 3.28
N GLY A 151 -26.30 -43.64 2.24
CA GLY A 151 -25.88 -43.46 0.86
C GLY A 151 -26.15 -42.04 0.35
N ALA A 152 -25.39 -41.62 -0.66
CA ALA A 152 -25.57 -40.31 -1.32
C ALA A 152 -26.91 -40.20 -2.10
N ASP A 153 -27.58 -41.33 -2.33
CA ASP A 153 -28.91 -41.48 -2.91
C ASP A 153 -30.04 -41.48 -1.86
N GLY A 154 -29.72 -41.40 -0.56
CA GLY A 154 -30.68 -41.52 0.54
C GLY A 154 -30.99 -42.96 0.96
N SER A 155 -30.30 -43.95 0.41
CA SER A 155 -30.29 -45.32 0.97
C SER A 155 -29.70 -45.34 2.38
N MET A 156 -29.90 -46.45 3.08
CA MET A 156 -29.35 -46.69 4.41
C MET A 156 -28.79 -48.11 4.44
N SER A 157 -27.60 -48.31 4.99
CA SER A 157 -27.00 -49.64 5.19
C SER A 157 -26.70 -49.84 6.67
N ALA A 158 -26.79 -51.10 7.10
CA ALA A 158 -26.60 -51.54 8.47
C ALA A 158 -25.38 -52.48 8.54
N GLY A 159 -24.36 -52.11 9.31
CA GLY A 159 -23.17 -52.92 9.56
C GLY A 159 -23.21 -53.57 10.94
N SER A 160 -22.62 -54.75 11.08
CA SER A 160 -22.41 -55.36 12.40
C SER A 160 -21.42 -54.50 13.20
N GLY A 161 -21.77 -54.13 14.44
CA GLY A 161 -21.05 -53.13 15.22
C GLY A 161 -19.54 -53.35 15.30
N GLY A 162 -18.76 -52.37 14.82
CA GLY A 162 -17.29 -52.45 14.77
C GLY A 162 -16.71 -53.13 13.53
N SER A 163 -17.54 -53.54 12.56
CA SER A 163 -17.07 -53.77 11.20
C SER A 163 -16.90 -52.43 10.47
N THR A 164 -15.76 -52.26 9.78
CA THR A 164 -15.45 -50.99 9.09
C THR A 164 -16.24 -50.86 7.79
N SER A 165 -17.51 -50.50 7.88
CA SER A 165 -18.40 -50.14 6.76
C SER A 165 -18.03 -48.81 6.10
N SER A 166 -16.75 -48.67 5.76
CA SER A 166 -16.24 -47.64 4.85
C SER A 166 -16.32 -48.19 3.42
N ALA A 167 -16.71 -47.34 2.46
CA ALA A 167 -16.68 -47.70 1.04
C ALA A 167 -15.24 -47.83 0.47
N GLY A 168 -14.21 -47.54 1.27
CA GLY A 168 -12.82 -47.92 0.96
C GLY A 168 -12.64 -49.42 1.14
N GLY A 169 -12.59 -50.15 0.03
CA GLY A 169 -12.56 -51.62 0.01
C GLY A 169 -11.32 -52.27 0.63
N ASP A 170 -11.31 -53.61 0.66
CA ASP A 170 -10.33 -54.43 1.35
C ASP A 170 -8.87 -54.19 0.91
N PHE A 171 -8.14 -53.41 1.72
CA PHE A 171 -6.72 -53.12 1.54
C PHE A 171 -5.79 -54.31 1.88
N SER A 172 -6.31 -55.46 2.33
CA SER A 172 -5.50 -56.68 2.50
C SER A 172 -5.13 -57.33 1.16
N VAL A 173 -5.91 -57.06 0.10
CA VAL A 173 -5.54 -57.35 -1.28
C VAL A 173 -4.63 -56.23 -1.79
N PRO A 174 -3.36 -56.49 -2.15
CA PRO A 174 -2.51 -55.48 -2.78
C PRO A 174 -3.19 -55.00 -4.07
N PRO A 175 -3.32 -53.68 -4.31
CA PRO A 175 -3.94 -53.18 -5.53
C PRO A 175 -3.17 -53.71 -6.74
N GLY A 176 -3.88 -54.41 -7.63
CA GLY A 176 -3.30 -54.97 -8.84
C GLY A 176 -2.60 -53.89 -9.65
N GLY A 177 -1.37 -54.17 -10.09
CA GLY A 177 -0.56 -53.19 -10.84
C GLY A 177 -1.35 -52.65 -12.03
N ILE A 178 -1.33 -51.32 -12.21
CA ILE A 178 -2.18 -50.54 -13.14
C ILE A 178 -1.89 -50.77 -14.63
N GLY A 179 -1.27 -51.89 -14.99
CA GLY A 179 -0.64 -52.15 -16.27
C GLY A 179 0.65 -51.36 -16.47
N ASP A 180 1.35 -51.66 -17.56
CA ASP A 180 2.37 -50.76 -18.08
C ASP A 180 1.65 -49.51 -18.62
N GLY A 181 1.86 -48.36 -17.97
CA GLY A 181 1.25 -47.10 -18.38
C GLY A 181 1.55 -46.79 -19.84
N PHE A 182 0.54 -46.30 -20.60
CA PHE A 182 0.61 -46.05 -22.04
C PHE A 182 1.97 -45.45 -22.44
N GLY A 183 2.75 -46.22 -23.21
CA GLY A 183 4.11 -45.83 -23.61
C GLY A 183 4.11 -44.42 -24.22
N LEU A 184 5.03 -43.57 -23.73
CA LEU A 184 5.01 -42.11 -23.85
C LEU A 184 5.08 -41.61 -25.31
N SER A 185 3.97 -41.76 -26.02
CA SER A 185 3.62 -40.97 -27.19
C SER A 185 3.64 -39.52 -26.73
N ALA A 186 4.57 -38.72 -27.28
CA ALA A 186 5.05 -37.51 -26.66
C ALA A 186 3.91 -36.65 -26.11
N LEU A 187 3.97 -36.36 -24.80
CA LEU A 187 3.10 -35.37 -24.17
C LEU A 187 3.15 -34.11 -25.03
N LEU A 188 1.99 -33.47 -25.24
CA LEU A 188 1.98 -32.14 -25.83
C LEU A 188 2.96 -31.28 -25.02
N PRO A 189 3.92 -30.58 -25.68
CA PRO A 189 4.87 -29.75 -24.96
C PRO A 189 4.08 -28.78 -24.08
N PRO A 190 4.47 -28.59 -22.81
CA PRO A 190 3.60 -27.99 -21.82
C PRO A 190 3.09 -26.64 -22.32
N THR A 191 1.77 -26.56 -22.50
CA THR A 191 1.08 -25.28 -22.62
C THR A 191 1.03 -24.67 -21.23
N ASP A 192 2.21 -24.29 -20.73
CA ASP A 192 2.32 -23.32 -19.65
C ASP A 192 1.44 -22.14 -20.05
N LEU A 193 0.55 -21.74 -19.15
CA LEU A 193 -0.26 -20.55 -19.36
C LEU A 193 0.69 -19.36 -19.30
N ALA A 194 1.21 -18.99 -20.47
CA ALA A 194 1.95 -17.78 -20.71
C ALA A 194 1.00 -16.58 -20.59
N PHE A 195 0.57 -16.31 -19.34
CA PHE A 195 0.19 -14.98 -18.93
C PHE A 195 1.31 -14.05 -19.41
N GLY A 196 0.96 -13.09 -20.27
CA GLY A 196 1.92 -12.08 -20.68
C GLY A 196 2.54 -11.45 -19.43
N GLN A 197 3.83 -11.11 -19.49
CA GLN A 197 4.43 -10.26 -18.46
C GLN A 197 3.49 -9.07 -18.21
N PRO A 198 3.20 -8.70 -16.95
CA PRO A 198 2.30 -7.60 -16.65
C PRO A 198 2.71 -6.39 -17.49
N ASP A 199 1.84 -6.00 -18.42
CA ASP A 199 2.07 -4.85 -19.30
C ASP A 199 1.91 -3.61 -18.44
N ASN A 200 3.00 -3.25 -17.76
CA ASN A 200 3.15 -2.11 -16.85
C ASN A 200 3.12 -0.83 -17.68
N ARG A 201 1.94 -0.58 -18.24
CA ARG A 201 1.63 0.53 -19.11
C ARG A 201 1.48 1.76 -18.23
N GLU A 202 2.53 2.57 -18.22
CA GLU A 202 2.51 3.93 -17.69
C GLU A 202 1.18 4.61 -18.07
N LEU A 203 0.28 4.75 -17.11
CA LEU A 203 -1.05 5.32 -17.35
C LEU A 203 -0.98 6.83 -17.55
N PHE A 204 0.12 7.44 -17.11
CA PHE A 204 0.36 8.88 -17.17
C PHE A 204 1.81 9.21 -17.56
N PRO A 205 2.29 8.86 -18.78
CA PRO A 205 3.66 9.14 -19.21
C PRO A 205 4.00 10.64 -19.30
N SER A 206 2.98 11.50 -19.23
CA SER A 206 3.07 12.96 -19.21
C SER A 206 2.90 13.58 -17.82
N LEU A 207 2.74 12.76 -16.77
CA LEU A 207 2.80 13.22 -15.36
C LEU A 207 4.12 12.84 -14.71
N LEU A 208 4.74 11.73 -15.11
CA LEU A 208 6.18 11.50 -14.91
C LEU A 208 6.95 12.21 -16.03
N LYS A 209 6.96 13.55 -15.98
CA LYS A 209 8.05 14.27 -16.62
C LYS A 209 9.32 13.92 -15.83
N PRO A 210 10.41 13.48 -16.49
CA PRO A 210 11.62 13.10 -15.76
C PRO A 210 12.24 14.34 -15.12
N ASP A 211 12.45 14.26 -13.81
CA ASP A 211 13.23 15.19 -12.99
C ASP A 211 14.52 15.57 -13.72
N SER A 212 14.73 16.88 -13.94
CA SER A 212 15.71 17.41 -14.88
C SER A 212 16.45 18.61 -14.31
N THR A 213 17.49 18.34 -13.50
CA THR A 213 18.42 19.31 -12.92
C THR A 213 18.71 20.49 -13.86
N PRO A 214 18.45 21.74 -13.46
CA PRO A 214 18.53 22.87 -14.36
C PRO A 214 19.98 23.24 -14.65
N SER A 215 20.22 23.90 -15.78
CA SER A 215 21.55 24.27 -16.24
C SER A 215 21.62 25.70 -16.78
N ILE A 216 22.81 26.29 -16.70
CA ILE A 216 23.13 27.62 -17.22
C ILE A 216 24.14 27.44 -18.36
N GLY A 217 23.93 28.17 -19.45
CA GLY A 217 24.81 28.20 -20.61
C GLY A 217 24.95 29.61 -21.19
N ASN A 218 25.89 29.77 -22.11
CA ASN A 218 26.26 31.08 -22.68
C ASN A 218 26.71 32.09 -21.60
N LEU A 219 27.56 31.62 -20.66
CA LEU A 219 28.37 32.44 -19.77
C LEU A 219 29.85 32.11 -19.95
N THR A 220 30.70 33.13 -19.81
CA THR A 220 32.11 33.14 -20.17
C THR A 220 32.92 33.72 -19.00
N PRO A 221 33.60 32.88 -18.20
CA PRO A 221 34.39 33.36 -17.06
C PRO A 221 35.61 34.19 -17.54
N GLU A 222 36.25 34.90 -16.61
CA GLU A 222 37.46 35.71 -16.84
C GLU A 222 38.54 35.00 -17.70
N ALA A 223 38.75 33.71 -17.48
CA ALA A 223 39.74 32.90 -18.21
C ALA A 223 39.39 32.65 -19.69
N GLY A 224 38.14 32.96 -20.10
CA GLY A 224 37.67 32.99 -21.48
C GLY A 224 37.59 34.42 -22.08
N GLY A 225 37.87 35.46 -21.30
CA GLY A 225 37.77 36.87 -21.71
C GLY A 225 36.51 37.62 -21.24
N GLY A 226 35.66 37.00 -20.41
CA GLY A 226 34.42 37.61 -19.93
C GLY A 226 33.25 37.58 -20.91
N ASP A 227 32.07 37.93 -20.43
CA ASP A 227 30.81 37.98 -21.19
C ASP A 227 30.58 39.33 -21.88
N THR A 228 31.04 40.41 -21.26
CA THR A 228 30.89 41.78 -21.78
C THR A 228 31.99 42.69 -21.22
N ILE A 229 32.20 43.84 -21.87
CA ILE A 229 33.32 44.76 -21.59
C ILE A 229 32.78 46.17 -21.35
N VAL A 230 33.21 46.83 -20.28
CA VAL A 230 32.96 48.25 -19.97
C VAL A 230 34.28 49.00 -19.76
N TYR A 231 34.24 50.33 -19.87
CA TYR A 231 35.42 51.19 -19.86
C TYR A 231 35.23 52.36 -18.89
N GLU A 232 36.23 52.67 -18.07
CA GLU A 232 36.08 53.68 -17.00
C GLU A 232 35.90 55.10 -17.52
N LYS A 233 36.47 55.42 -18.70
CA LYS A 233 36.28 56.68 -19.44
C LYS A 233 34.82 57.12 -19.67
N GLY A 234 33.86 56.19 -19.57
CA GLY A 234 32.44 56.51 -19.65
C GLY A 234 31.96 57.34 -18.45
N LEU A 235 32.52 57.07 -17.27
CA LEU A 235 32.18 57.73 -16.01
C LEU A 235 32.52 59.23 -16.01
N THR A 236 33.52 59.66 -16.78
CA THR A 236 34.01 61.04 -16.84
C THR A 236 33.39 61.86 -17.98
N SER A 237 32.73 61.23 -18.96
CA SER A 237 32.39 61.82 -20.25
C SER A 237 30.93 61.63 -20.64
N ALA A 238 30.08 62.64 -20.39
CA ALA A 238 28.63 62.59 -20.66
C ALA A 238 28.15 62.25 -22.10
N PRO A 239 28.94 62.38 -23.19
CA PRO A 239 28.57 61.83 -24.51
C PRO A 239 29.15 60.44 -24.81
N ASP A 240 30.02 59.90 -23.95
CA ASP A 240 30.38 58.47 -23.93
C ASP A 240 29.33 57.74 -23.05
N THR A 241 29.14 56.45 -23.28
CA THR A 241 28.26 55.59 -22.49
C THR A 241 28.85 54.17 -22.33
N SER A 242 30.17 54.03 -22.44
CA SER A 242 30.88 52.74 -22.40
C SER A 242 31.14 52.20 -21.00
N GLU A 243 30.69 52.91 -19.97
CA GLU A 243 30.43 52.40 -18.61
C GLU A 243 29.18 51.48 -18.56
N ILE A 244 28.35 51.50 -19.62
CA ILE A 244 27.18 50.63 -19.78
C ILE A 244 27.40 49.64 -20.93
N ASN A 245 27.11 48.36 -20.69
CA ASN A 245 27.01 47.36 -21.75
C ASN A 245 25.93 46.31 -21.45
N THR A 246 25.52 45.54 -22.45
CA THR A 246 24.50 44.49 -22.31
C THR A 246 25.08 43.10 -22.57
N GLY A 247 24.30 42.08 -22.22
CA GLY A 247 24.60 40.69 -22.52
C GLY A 247 23.37 39.80 -22.37
N THR A 248 23.53 38.53 -22.73
CA THR A 248 22.49 37.51 -22.55
C THR A 248 23.11 36.19 -22.18
N PHE A 249 22.47 35.44 -21.29
CA PHE A 249 22.78 34.04 -21.02
C PHE A 249 21.52 33.17 -21.14
N THR A 250 21.65 31.85 -21.05
CA THR A 250 20.52 30.92 -21.20
C THR A 250 20.37 30.02 -19.99
N ILE A 251 19.15 29.93 -19.47
CA ILE A 251 18.73 28.94 -18.47
C ILE A 251 17.99 27.81 -19.20
N SER A 252 18.43 26.57 -19.01
CA SER A 252 17.65 25.39 -19.38
C SER A 252 17.16 24.70 -18.12
N SER A 253 15.91 24.98 -17.74
CA SER A 253 15.15 24.21 -16.75
C SER A 253 13.92 23.64 -17.46
N PRO A 254 13.89 22.32 -17.72
CA PRO A 254 12.75 21.69 -18.36
C PRO A 254 11.47 21.72 -17.51
N ASP A 255 11.58 21.71 -16.18
CA ASP A 255 10.44 21.66 -15.23
C ASP A 255 9.91 23.04 -14.85
N GLY A 256 10.78 24.06 -14.86
CA GLY A 256 10.42 25.47 -14.74
C GLY A 256 11.29 26.19 -13.71
N VAL A 257 11.53 27.49 -13.91
CA VAL A 257 12.41 28.26 -13.02
C VAL A 257 11.67 28.71 -11.76
N GLY A 258 12.04 28.17 -10.60
CA GLY A 258 11.54 28.60 -9.30
C GLY A 258 12.29 29.81 -8.74
N SER A 259 13.61 29.87 -8.89
CA SER A 259 14.43 31.05 -8.60
C SER A 259 15.76 31.10 -9.35
N LEU A 260 16.29 32.31 -9.52
CA LEU A 260 17.61 32.61 -10.08
C LEU A 260 18.39 33.38 -9.02
N THR A 261 19.61 32.97 -8.71
CA THR A 261 20.50 33.66 -7.76
C THR A 261 21.72 34.19 -8.49
N ILE A 262 22.02 35.48 -8.32
CA ILE A 262 23.19 36.15 -8.92
C ILE A 262 23.88 36.95 -7.82
N ALA A 263 25.21 36.81 -7.69
CA ALA A 263 26.01 37.50 -6.66
C ALA A 263 25.49 37.29 -5.21
N GLY A 264 24.76 36.20 -4.96
CA GLY A 264 24.09 35.91 -3.69
C GLY A 264 22.70 36.55 -3.52
N GLN A 265 22.27 37.44 -4.42
CA GLN A 265 20.92 37.99 -4.44
C GLN A 265 19.95 37.01 -5.12
N VAL A 266 18.92 36.58 -4.40
CA VAL A 266 17.87 35.68 -4.91
C VAL A 266 16.78 36.47 -5.63
N ILE A 267 16.37 35.98 -6.80
CA ILE A 267 15.31 36.49 -7.66
C ILE A 267 14.29 35.36 -7.82
N SER A 268 13.03 35.57 -7.44
CA SER A 268 11.99 34.55 -7.65
C SER A 268 11.68 34.38 -9.14
N GLY A 269 11.25 33.19 -9.56
CA GLY A 269 10.82 32.93 -10.95
C GLY A 269 9.73 33.89 -11.43
N ALA A 270 8.85 34.33 -10.52
CA ALA A 270 7.85 35.35 -10.79
C ALA A 270 8.45 36.75 -11.02
N ALA A 271 9.51 37.15 -10.29
CA ALA A 271 10.21 38.40 -10.54
C ALA A 271 11.02 38.32 -11.86
N LEU A 272 11.70 37.20 -12.11
CA LEU A 272 12.43 36.94 -13.35
C LEU A 272 11.51 37.00 -14.59
N ALA A 273 10.35 36.33 -14.55
CA ALA A 273 9.37 36.35 -15.63
C ALA A 273 8.75 37.75 -15.88
N ASN A 274 8.78 38.64 -14.89
CA ASN A 274 8.31 40.03 -15.04
C ASN A 274 9.45 41.03 -15.33
N SER A 275 10.71 40.61 -15.41
CA SER A 275 11.89 41.49 -15.58
C SER A 275 11.83 42.41 -16.81
N ALA A 276 11.11 42.00 -17.86
CA ALA A 276 10.89 42.82 -19.07
C ALA A 276 9.96 44.04 -18.85
N SER A 277 9.15 44.04 -17.78
CA SER A 277 8.31 45.17 -17.38
C SER A 277 8.74 45.81 -16.06
N THR A 278 9.39 45.04 -15.19
CA THR A 278 9.88 45.43 -13.87
C THR A 278 11.32 44.92 -13.70
N PRO A 279 12.33 45.63 -14.26
CA PRO A 279 13.72 45.18 -14.25
C PRO A 279 14.25 44.96 -12.83
N VAL A 280 15.11 43.95 -12.67
CA VAL A 280 15.64 43.53 -11.37
C VAL A 280 17.11 43.93 -11.25
N SER A 281 17.38 44.99 -10.50
CA SER A 281 18.74 45.47 -10.23
C SER A 281 19.39 44.73 -9.05
N ILE A 282 20.69 44.45 -9.19
CA ILE A 282 21.55 43.65 -8.32
C ILE A 282 22.85 44.43 -8.13
N THR A 283 23.28 44.62 -6.88
CA THR A 283 24.63 45.13 -6.60
C THR A 283 25.64 44.02 -6.79
N THR A 284 26.67 44.29 -7.56
CA THR A 284 27.74 43.36 -7.92
C THR A 284 28.83 43.30 -6.82
N PRO A 285 29.72 42.28 -6.81
CA PRO A 285 30.81 42.18 -5.85
C PRO A 285 31.72 43.41 -5.74
N LEU A 286 31.92 44.16 -6.84
CA LEU A 286 32.71 45.41 -6.82
C LEU A 286 31.89 46.66 -6.44
N GLY A 287 30.55 46.60 -6.46
CA GLY A 287 29.65 47.70 -6.08
C GLY A 287 28.86 48.32 -7.24
N SER A 288 29.22 47.96 -8.48
CA SER A 288 28.50 48.32 -9.71
C SER A 288 27.14 47.62 -9.82
N THR A 289 26.34 47.98 -10.84
CA THR A 289 24.94 47.52 -10.97
C THR A 289 24.74 46.58 -12.16
N LEU A 290 24.35 45.34 -11.89
CA LEU A 290 23.78 44.44 -12.89
C LEU A 290 22.25 44.55 -12.84
N THR A 291 21.58 44.77 -13.97
CA THR A 291 20.11 44.78 -14.04
C THR A 291 19.61 43.74 -15.03
N ILE A 292 18.75 42.83 -14.59
CA ILE A 292 18.05 41.88 -15.46
C ILE A 292 16.88 42.60 -16.13
N THR A 293 16.91 42.64 -17.46
CA THR A 293 16.01 43.43 -18.32
C THR A 293 15.03 42.57 -19.13
N GLY A 294 15.10 41.24 -19.01
CA GLY A 294 14.12 40.33 -19.61
C GLY A 294 14.43 38.86 -19.37
N TYR A 295 13.38 38.03 -19.45
CA TYR A 295 13.47 36.58 -19.50
C TYR A 295 12.45 36.03 -20.51
N ASP A 296 12.92 35.28 -21.50
CA ASP A 296 12.07 34.52 -22.42
C ASP A 296 12.00 33.06 -21.98
N ALA A 297 10.89 32.70 -21.34
CA ALA A 297 10.63 31.34 -20.87
C ALA A 297 10.48 30.29 -21.99
N SER A 298 10.42 30.69 -23.27
CA SER A 298 10.35 29.77 -24.41
C SER A 298 11.72 29.38 -24.99
N THR A 299 12.73 30.24 -24.85
CA THR A 299 14.11 29.98 -25.27
C THR A 299 15.08 29.82 -24.10
N GLY A 300 14.67 30.17 -22.89
CA GLY A 300 15.52 30.23 -21.70
C GLY A 300 16.40 31.47 -21.62
N GLN A 301 16.32 32.40 -22.59
CA GLN A 301 17.21 33.57 -22.64
C GLN A 301 16.91 34.55 -21.51
N VAL A 302 17.92 34.86 -20.70
CA VAL A 302 17.94 35.98 -19.75
C VAL A 302 18.75 37.12 -20.37
N SER A 303 18.18 38.31 -20.40
CA SER A 303 18.82 39.53 -20.89
C SER A 303 19.18 40.46 -19.75
N TYR A 304 20.34 41.11 -19.83
CA TYR A 304 20.82 42.04 -18.79
C TYR A 304 21.54 43.26 -19.36
N SER A 305 21.63 44.29 -18.53
CA SER A 305 22.54 45.43 -18.68
C SER A 305 23.43 45.54 -17.44
N TYR A 306 24.74 45.66 -17.64
CA TYR A 306 25.68 46.06 -16.61
C TYR A 306 25.94 47.57 -16.71
N THR A 307 26.07 48.22 -15.57
CA THR A 307 26.46 49.62 -15.44
C THR A 307 27.54 49.73 -14.38
N LEU A 308 28.75 50.09 -14.81
CA LEU A 308 29.84 50.52 -13.96
C LEU A 308 29.43 51.85 -13.30
N VAL A 309 29.56 51.98 -11.97
CA VAL A 309 29.05 53.16 -11.22
C VAL A 309 30.15 54.01 -10.58
N HIS A 310 31.37 53.50 -10.50
CA HIS A 310 32.57 54.19 -10.07
C HIS A 310 33.79 53.54 -10.73
N SER A 311 34.92 54.25 -10.73
CA SER A 311 36.20 53.72 -11.15
C SER A 311 36.74 52.70 -10.15
N GLU A 312 37.55 51.75 -10.64
CA GLU A 312 38.11 50.65 -9.85
C GLU A 312 39.61 50.84 -9.59
N THR A 313 40.18 49.97 -8.75
CA THR A 313 41.64 49.97 -8.48
C THR A 313 42.34 48.92 -9.36
N HIS A 314 42.88 49.36 -10.50
CA HIS A 314 43.67 48.51 -11.39
C HIS A 314 45.09 48.25 -10.84
N PRO A 315 45.65 47.04 -11.00
CA PRO A 315 46.99 46.69 -10.52
C PRO A 315 48.13 47.16 -11.45
N GLY A 316 47.83 47.44 -12.72
CA GLY A 316 48.75 47.93 -13.74
C GLY A 316 48.98 49.45 -13.71
N ALA A 317 49.38 50.01 -14.85
CA ALA A 317 49.57 51.45 -15.02
C ALA A 317 49.37 51.86 -16.48
N GLY A 318 48.44 52.79 -16.73
CA GLY A 318 47.79 52.94 -18.03
C GLY A 318 46.83 51.77 -18.29
N THR A 319 46.21 51.71 -19.48
CA THR A 319 45.14 50.75 -19.81
C THR A 319 45.47 49.30 -19.39
N ASP A 320 44.81 48.88 -18.32
CA ASP A 320 44.81 47.55 -17.74
C ASP A 320 43.39 46.96 -17.77
N SER A 321 43.16 45.78 -17.20
CA SER A 321 41.80 45.26 -17.00
C SER A 321 41.67 44.36 -15.78
N ILE A 322 40.55 44.51 -15.08
CA ILE A 322 40.08 43.58 -14.04
C ILE A 322 38.74 42.95 -14.45
N TYR A 323 38.27 41.98 -13.68
CA TYR A 323 36.99 41.29 -13.91
C TYR A 323 36.09 41.33 -12.69
N ASP A 324 34.85 41.79 -12.88
CA ASP A 324 33.77 41.65 -11.91
C ASP A 324 33.09 40.29 -12.12
N ASN A 325 33.31 39.37 -11.18
CA ASN A 325 32.93 37.95 -11.31
C ASN A 325 31.74 37.62 -10.40
N MET A 326 30.58 37.36 -11.00
CA MET A 326 29.33 37.08 -10.32
C MET A 326 28.95 35.61 -10.46
N THR A 327 28.88 34.88 -9.35
CA THR A 327 28.33 33.51 -9.32
C THR A 327 26.84 33.54 -9.66
N VAL A 328 26.42 32.67 -10.58
CA VAL A 328 25.03 32.46 -11.01
C VAL A 328 24.63 31.02 -10.73
N THR A 329 23.49 30.82 -10.07
CA THR A 329 22.82 29.51 -9.93
C THR A 329 21.32 29.65 -10.20
N VAL A 330 20.70 28.59 -10.70
CA VAL A 330 19.25 28.51 -10.88
C VAL A 330 18.71 27.31 -10.12
N THR A 331 17.56 27.49 -9.47
CA THR A 331 16.77 26.43 -8.84
C THR A 331 15.42 26.36 -9.53
N ASP A 332 14.95 25.14 -9.81
CA ASP A 332 13.66 24.90 -10.44
C ASP A 332 12.47 24.97 -9.45
N THR A 333 11.31 24.44 -9.86
CA THR A 333 10.08 24.38 -9.05
C THR A 333 10.04 23.23 -8.05
N ASP A 334 10.91 22.24 -8.22
CA ASP A 334 10.96 20.95 -7.56
C ASP A 334 11.94 21.02 -6.37
N GLY A 335 12.98 21.84 -6.54
CA GLY A 335 14.04 22.12 -5.58
C GLY A 335 15.44 21.83 -6.13
N ASP A 336 15.55 21.28 -7.33
CA ASP A 336 16.82 20.89 -7.92
C ASP A 336 17.57 22.12 -8.45
N THR A 337 18.90 22.10 -8.32
CA THR A 337 19.72 23.33 -8.43
C THR A 337 20.93 23.11 -9.32
N SER A 338 21.18 24.06 -10.21
CA SER A 338 22.27 23.98 -11.17
C SER A 338 23.66 23.96 -10.52
N ALA A 339 24.63 23.40 -11.24
CA ALA A 339 26.02 23.76 -11.01
C ALA A 339 26.20 25.30 -11.10
N PRO A 340 27.11 25.90 -10.30
CA PRO A 340 27.39 27.32 -10.38
C PRO A 340 28.10 27.67 -11.69
N ALA A 341 27.61 28.71 -12.36
CA ALA A 341 28.29 29.37 -13.45
C ALA A 341 28.82 30.74 -12.98
N THR A 342 29.71 31.36 -13.78
CA THR A 342 30.23 32.71 -13.50
C THR A 342 29.87 33.62 -14.66
N LEU A 343 29.11 34.67 -14.38
CA LEU A 343 28.96 35.83 -15.27
C LEU A 343 30.12 36.77 -14.97
N SER A 344 30.90 37.13 -15.98
CA SER A 344 32.14 37.89 -15.79
C SER A 344 32.17 39.14 -16.67
N VAL A 345 32.44 40.30 -16.08
CA VAL A 345 32.47 41.59 -16.80
C VAL A 345 33.89 42.15 -16.76
N GLN A 346 34.49 42.36 -17.93
CA GLN A 346 35.79 43.02 -18.04
C GLN A 346 35.62 44.52 -17.83
N ILE A 347 36.30 45.08 -16.85
CA ILE A 347 36.40 46.53 -16.62
C ILE A 347 37.77 46.96 -17.12
N VAL A 348 37.79 47.85 -18.11
CA VAL A 348 39.01 48.35 -18.76
C VAL A 348 39.35 49.74 -18.24
N ASP A 349 40.54 49.86 -17.64
CA ASP A 349 41.09 51.13 -17.14
C ASP A 349 41.21 52.16 -18.28
N ASP A 350 41.05 53.44 -17.96
CA ASP A 350 41.35 54.50 -18.91
C ASP A 350 42.83 54.92 -18.85
N VAL A 351 43.15 56.12 -19.33
CA VAL A 351 44.49 56.70 -19.17
C VAL A 351 44.29 58.20 -18.93
N PRO A 352 44.58 58.72 -17.72
CA PRO A 352 44.25 60.10 -17.38
C PRO A 352 44.96 61.09 -18.31
N VAL A 353 44.17 61.90 -19.01
CA VAL A 353 44.60 62.88 -20.00
C VAL A 353 44.93 64.18 -19.27
N ALA A 354 46.23 64.38 -18.99
CA ALA A 354 46.75 65.60 -18.41
C ALA A 354 46.48 66.83 -19.28
N HIS A 355 45.47 67.64 -18.91
CA HIS A 355 45.12 68.87 -19.61
C HIS A 355 45.98 70.05 -19.13
N ASN A 356 46.56 70.79 -20.08
CA ASN A 356 47.36 71.99 -19.81
C ASN A 356 46.44 73.18 -19.47
N ALA A 357 46.14 73.39 -18.19
CA ALA A 357 45.26 74.48 -17.74
C ALA A 357 45.77 75.89 -18.11
N ASN A 358 47.09 76.09 -18.24
CA ASN A 358 47.71 77.39 -18.52
C ASN A 358 48.47 77.42 -19.85
N ALA A 359 47.76 77.66 -20.96
CA ALA A 359 48.34 78.14 -22.22
C ALA A 359 48.39 79.69 -22.29
N GLY A 360 48.60 80.36 -21.15
CA GLY A 360 48.63 81.82 -21.06
C GLY A 360 49.99 82.38 -21.49
N ALA A 361 50.02 83.14 -22.59
CA ALA A 361 51.21 83.88 -22.98
C ALA A 361 51.47 85.04 -22.00
N LEU A 362 52.71 85.13 -21.49
CA LEU A 362 53.19 86.26 -20.71
C LEU A 362 53.80 87.31 -21.65
N THR A 363 53.51 88.59 -21.41
CA THR A 363 54.21 89.72 -22.06
C THR A 363 55.34 90.21 -21.15
N GLU A 364 56.57 90.25 -21.65
CA GLU A 364 57.78 90.44 -20.85
C GLU A 364 58.15 91.91 -20.54
N ASP A 365 57.24 92.66 -19.90
CA ASP A 365 57.53 93.98 -19.29
C ASP A 365 56.92 94.13 -17.87
N GLY A 366 56.69 92.98 -17.19
CA GLY A 366 56.25 92.91 -15.80
C GLY A 366 57.25 92.16 -14.93
N ALA A 367 57.42 92.58 -13.67
CA ALA A 367 58.32 91.91 -12.73
C ALA A 367 57.93 90.44 -12.51
N THR A 368 58.93 89.55 -12.45
CA THR A 368 58.82 88.09 -12.57
C THR A 368 57.60 87.46 -11.88
N THR A 369 56.58 87.15 -12.67
CA THR A 369 55.41 86.37 -12.24
C THR A 369 55.63 84.88 -12.51
N THR A 370 55.86 84.10 -11.46
CA THR A 370 55.86 82.64 -11.57
C THR A 370 54.46 82.14 -11.92
N VAL A 371 54.26 81.66 -13.15
CA VAL A 371 53.01 81.02 -13.56
C VAL A 371 52.94 79.64 -12.93
N GLY A 372 52.19 79.53 -11.84
CA GLY A 372 51.70 78.25 -11.34
C GLY A 372 50.60 77.74 -12.29
N GLY A 373 50.92 76.75 -13.13
CA GLY A 373 49.93 75.92 -13.80
C GLY A 373 49.70 74.65 -12.97
N ASN A 374 48.45 74.37 -12.63
CA ASN A 374 48.08 73.06 -12.11
C ASN A 374 47.74 72.15 -13.30
N VAL A 375 48.19 70.89 -13.28
CA VAL A 375 47.66 69.88 -14.21
C VAL A 375 46.33 69.41 -13.65
N THR A 376 45.30 69.44 -14.48
CA THR A 376 44.04 68.74 -14.21
C THR A 376 44.01 67.49 -15.08
N THR A 377 43.79 66.34 -14.47
CA THR A 377 43.25 65.18 -15.16
C THR A 377 41.75 65.37 -15.35
N ASP A 378 41.17 64.46 -16.12
CA ASP A 378 39.81 63.95 -15.98
C ASP A 378 39.52 63.48 -14.53
#